data_AF-A0A7V1QAA7-F1
#
_entry.id   AF-A0A7V1QAA7-F1
#
_cell.length_a   1.000
_cell.length_b   1.000
_cell.length_c   1.000
_cell.angle_alpha   90.00
_cell.angle_beta   90.00
_cell.angle_gamma   90.00
#
_symmetry.space_group_name_H-M   'P 1'
#
loop_
_entity.id
_entity.type
_entity.pdbx_description
1 polymer ?
#
loop_
_entity_poly.entity_id
_entity_poly.type
_entity_poly.pdbx_seq_one_letter_code
_entity_poly.pdbx_strand_id
1 'polypeptide(L)'
;DDAAKVHVILGAEKHRFLTEILVTWRDHQFTGTAETEDIYSSVTEAIDRILRQTLKQKEKFTARRRATRKLVKTLPLESPAPEVRIIRTPRYSVKPLTPDEAAELLLKSSDHFLVFRNSETDRVAVLYKRSDGHLGLIEP
;
A
#
# COMPACT_ATOMS: atom_id res chain seq x y z
N ASP A 1 10.22 -3.28 11.85
CA ASP A 1 9.36 -4.27 12.52
C ASP A 1 8.25 -4.77 11.62
N ASP A 2 8.26 -6.06 11.27
CA ASP A 2 7.18 -6.74 10.52
C ASP A 2 6.34 -7.59 11.48
N ALA A 3 6.00 -7.04 12.65
CA ALA A 3 5.25 -7.75 13.68
C ALA A 3 3.75 -7.69 13.35
N ALA A 4 3.13 -8.86 13.16
CA ALA A 4 1.67 -8.95 13.10
C ALA A 4 1.12 -8.69 14.51
N LYS A 5 0.23 -7.70 14.64
CA LYS A 5 -0.48 -7.45 15.91
C LYS A 5 -1.83 -8.16 15.86
N VAL A 6 -2.15 -8.84 16.95
CA VAL A 6 -3.41 -9.58 17.10
C VAL A 6 -4.11 -9.08 18.36
N HIS A 7 -5.34 -8.63 18.20
CA HIS A 7 -6.24 -8.27 19.29
C HIS A 7 -7.35 -9.30 19.35
N VAL A 8 -7.57 -9.88 20.53
CA VAL A 8 -8.60 -10.89 20.77
C VAL A 8 -9.51 -10.38 21.88
N ILE A 9 -10.81 -10.39 21.63
CA ILE A 9 -11.86 -10.06 22.59
C ILE A 9 -12.74 -11.28 22.75
N LEU A 10 -12.89 -11.74 23.98
CA LEU A 10 -13.75 -12.86 24.36
C LEU A 10 -14.88 -12.31 25.24
N GLY A 11 -16.11 -12.46 24.77
CA GLY A 11 -17.33 -12.17 25.52
C GLY A 11 -18.00 -13.47 25.94
N ALA A 12 -18.39 -13.57 27.20
CA ALA A 12 -19.16 -14.70 27.73
C ALA A 12 -20.52 -14.21 28.23
N GLU A 13 -21.58 -14.62 27.55
CA GLU A 13 -22.97 -14.50 28.00
C GLU A 13 -23.51 -15.90 28.34
N LYS A 14 -24.47 -16.01 29.26
CA LYS A 14 -24.91 -17.28 29.91
C LYS A 14 -24.85 -18.55 29.04
N HIS A 15 -25.33 -18.49 27.79
CA HIS A 15 -25.33 -19.61 26.85
C HIS A 15 -24.63 -19.30 25.53
N ARG A 16 -23.87 -18.20 25.43
CA ARG A 16 -23.24 -17.73 24.20
C ARG A 16 -21.88 -17.12 24.46
N PHE A 17 -20.91 -17.54 23.67
CA PHE A 17 -19.55 -17.03 23.67
C PHE A 17 -19.30 -16.32 22.36
N LEU A 18 -18.96 -15.04 22.48
CA LEU A 18 -18.62 -14.19 21.37
C LEU A 18 -17.10 -14.05 21.33
N THR A 19 -16.49 -14.48 20.22
CA THR A 19 -15.07 -14.28 19.97
C THR A 19 -14.89 -13.32 18.82
N GLU A 20 -14.16 -12.23 19.07
CA GLU A 20 -13.73 -11.28 18.06
C GLU A 20 -12.20 -11.26 17.98
N ILE A 21 -11.68 -11.48 16.79
CA ILE A 21 -10.24 -11.49 16.52
C ILE A 21 -9.96 -10.46 15.42
N LEU A 22 -9.07 -9.52 15.74
CA LEU A 22 -8.58 -8.49 14.84
C LEU A 22 -7.07 -8.70 14.61
N VAL A 23 -6.69 -9.01 13.38
CA VAL A 23 -5.30 -9.19 12.97
C VAL A 23 -4.89 -8.06 12.04
N THR A 24 -3.88 -7.29 12.45
CA THR A 24 -3.29 -6.23 11.62
C THR A 24 -1.87 -6.63 11.23
N TRP A 25 -1.61 -6.68 9.92
CA TRP A 25 -0.32 -7.01 9.35
C TRP A 25 0.01 -6.08 8.18
N ARG A 26 1.10 -5.31 8.32
CA ARG A 26 1.45 -4.21 7.40
C ARG A 26 0.24 -3.29 7.16
N ASP A 27 -0.22 -3.17 5.92
CA ASP A 27 -1.40 -2.39 5.50
C ASP A 27 -2.69 -3.20 5.42
N HIS A 28 -2.69 -4.47 5.85
CA HIS A 28 -3.85 -5.35 5.77
C HIS A 28 -4.43 -5.63 7.15
N GLN A 29 -5.74 -5.51 7.25
CA GLN A 29 -6.52 -5.82 8.43
C GLN A 29 -7.49 -6.95 8.12
N PHE A 30 -7.54 -7.93 9.02
CA PHE A 30 -8.45 -9.07 8.97
C PHE A 30 -9.26 -9.12 10.26
N THR A 31 -10.56 -9.35 10.13
CA THR A 31 -11.47 -9.43 11.27
C THR A 31 -12.28 -10.72 11.18
N GLY A 32 -12.26 -11.49 12.25
CA GLY A 32 -13.05 -12.71 12.42
C GLY A 32 -13.90 -12.60 13.68
N THR A 33 -15.22 -12.61 13.52
CA THR A 33 -16.18 -12.69 14.62
C THR A 33 -16.89 -14.04 14.57
N ALA A 34 -17.15 -14.64 15.73
CA ALA A 34 -17.94 -15.87 15.85
C ALA A 34 -18.72 -15.87 17.16
N GLU A 35 -19.91 -16.48 17.15
CA GLU A 35 -20.81 -16.60 18.30
C GLU A 35 -21.25 -18.06 18.38
N THR A 36 -20.87 -18.76 19.45
CA THR A 36 -21.23 -20.18 19.65
C THR A 36 -21.52 -20.47 21.11
N GLU A 37 -22.08 -21.65 21.40
CA GLU A 37 -22.41 -22.08 22.77
C GLU A 37 -21.20 -22.57 23.58
N ASP A 38 -20.02 -22.65 22.94
CA ASP A 38 -18.75 -23.04 23.54
C ASP A 38 -17.61 -22.08 23.14
N ILE A 39 -16.69 -21.79 24.06
CA ILE A 39 -15.56 -20.89 23.86
C ILE A 39 -14.62 -21.44 22.79
N TYR A 40 -14.27 -22.73 22.84
CA TYR A 40 -13.33 -23.32 21.90
C TYR A 40 -13.87 -23.28 20.48
N SER A 41 -15.15 -23.59 20.34
CA SER A 41 -15.88 -23.51 19.07
C SER A 41 -15.87 -22.09 18.48
N SER A 42 -16.09 -21.04 19.29
CA SER A 42 -16.10 -19.66 18.78
C SER A 42 -14.71 -19.20 18.34
N VAL A 43 -13.67 -19.59 19.09
CA VAL A 43 -12.28 -19.27 18.72
C VAL A 43 -11.89 -19.96 17.41
N THR A 44 -12.18 -21.26 17.27
CA THR A 44 -11.89 -22.00 16.04
C THR A 44 -12.62 -21.41 14.84
N GLU A 45 -13.91 -21.06 14.99
CA GLU A 45 -14.67 -20.48 13.88
C GLU A 45 -14.16 -19.08 13.50
N ALA A 46 -13.78 -18.25 14.47
CA ALA A 46 -13.18 -16.94 14.23
C ALA A 46 -11.83 -17.06 13.50
N ILE A 47 -11.00 -18.05 13.87
CA ILE A 47 -9.74 -18.37 13.19
C ILE A 47 -10.00 -18.81 11.74
N ASP A 48 -10.96 -19.70 11.51
CA ASP A 48 -11.30 -20.18 10.17
C ASP A 48 -11.79 -19.07 9.25
N ARG A 49 -12.52 -18.08 9.78
CA ARG A 49 -12.94 -16.90 9.04
C ARG A 49 -11.72 -16.06 8.62
N ILE A 50 -10.75 -15.85 9.51
CA ILE A 50 -9.50 -15.12 9.20
C ILE A 50 -8.64 -15.89 8.18
N LEU A 51 -8.52 -17.22 8.32
CA LEU A 51 -7.80 -18.06 7.36
C LEU A 51 -8.42 -17.96 5.97
N ARG A 52 -9.74 -18.05 5.85
CA ARG A 52 -10.45 -17.87 4.57
C ARG A 52 -10.22 -16.49 3.95
N GLN A 53 -10.25 -15.42 4.75
CA GLN A 53 -9.95 -14.07 4.26
C GLN A 53 -8.50 -13.95 3.78
N THR A 54 -7.56 -14.53 4.52
CA THR A 54 -6.13 -14.53 4.18
C THR A 54 -5.85 -15.30 2.89
N LEU A 55 -6.46 -16.48 2.72
CA LEU A 55 -6.34 -17.29 1.50
C LEU A 55 -6.90 -16.56 0.29
N LYS A 56 -8.10 -15.96 0.40
CA LYS A 56 -8.69 -15.14 -0.69
C LYS A 56 -7.80 -13.97 -1.08
N GLN A 57 -7.18 -13.28 -0.11
CA GLN A 57 -6.24 -12.20 -0.40
C GLN A 57 -4.97 -12.72 -1.09
N LYS A 58 -4.40 -13.84 -0.62
CA LYS A 58 -3.25 -14.50 -1.27
C LYS A 58 -3.55 -14.92 -2.70
N GLU A 59 -4.73 -15.48 -2.95
CA GLU A 59 -5.18 -15.88 -4.27
C GLU A 59 -5.35 -14.68 -5.20
N LYS A 60 -5.98 -13.59 -4.73
CA LYS A 60 -6.07 -12.33 -5.50
C LYS A 60 -4.70 -11.77 -5.86
N PHE A 61 -3.76 -11.79 -4.92
CA PHE A 61 -2.40 -11.30 -5.14
C PHE A 61 -1.62 -12.18 -6.15
N THR A 62 -1.73 -13.50 -6.03
CA THR A 62 -1.09 -14.44 -6.97
C THR A 62 -1.77 -14.43 -8.34
N ALA A 63 -3.08 -14.27 -8.42
CA ALA A 63 -3.83 -14.12 -9.67
C ALA A 63 -3.43 -12.84 -10.41
N ARG A 64 -3.29 -11.71 -9.71
CA ARG A 64 -2.75 -10.47 -10.28
C ARG A 64 -1.33 -10.66 -10.83
N ARG A 65 -0.41 -11.25 -10.06
CA ARG A 65 0.95 -11.57 -10.55
C ARG A 65 0.95 -12.53 -11.75
N ARG A 66 0.05 -13.53 -11.78
CA ARG A 66 -0.07 -14.47 -12.91
C ARG A 66 -0.69 -13.82 -14.15
N ALA A 67 -1.64 -12.90 -13.99
CA ALA A 67 -2.22 -12.12 -15.09
C ALA A 67 -1.16 -11.20 -15.71
N THR A 68 -0.40 -10.48 -14.89
CA THR A 68 0.74 -9.67 -15.36
C THR A 68 1.79 -10.53 -16.07
N ARG A 69 2.09 -11.74 -15.58
CA ARG A 69 3.04 -12.66 -16.22
C ARG A 69 2.51 -13.32 -17.50
N LYS A 70 1.20 -13.56 -17.61
CA LYS A 70 0.58 -14.10 -18.84
C LYS A 70 0.47 -13.04 -19.93
N LEU A 71 0.14 -11.79 -19.59
CA LEU A 71 0.16 -10.65 -20.51
C LEU A 71 1.53 -10.45 -21.19
N VAL A 72 2.63 -10.73 -20.47
CA VAL A 72 3.99 -10.66 -21.02
C VAL A 72 4.33 -11.80 -21.98
N LYS A 73 3.64 -12.95 -21.91
CA LYS A 73 3.97 -14.16 -22.71
C LYS A 73 3.13 -14.33 -23.98
N THR A 74 2.06 -13.56 -24.17
CA THR A 74 1.13 -13.69 -25.31
C THR A 74 1.07 -12.45 -26.21
N LEU A 75 2.14 -11.66 -26.29
CA LEU A 75 2.26 -10.60 -27.30
C LEU A 75 2.97 -11.18 -28.53
N PRO A 76 2.29 -11.29 -29.70
CA PRO A 76 2.97 -11.44 -30.99
C PRO A 76 3.91 -10.24 -31.20
N LEU A 77 5.05 -10.46 -31.87
CA LEU A 77 5.96 -9.41 -32.31
C LEU A 77 5.26 -8.50 -33.33
N GLU A 78 4.48 -7.55 -32.87
CA GLU A 78 4.13 -6.33 -33.60
C GLU A 78 3.75 -5.28 -32.55
N SER A 79 4.76 -4.51 -32.15
CA SER A 79 4.66 -3.49 -31.11
C SER A 79 4.09 -2.20 -31.72
N PRO A 80 2.83 -1.79 -31.47
CA PRO A 80 2.60 -0.37 -31.34
C PRO A 80 3.33 0.06 -30.06
N ALA A 81 4.18 1.08 -30.17
CA ALA A 81 4.87 1.67 -29.04
C ALA A 81 3.89 1.88 -27.87
N PRO A 82 4.30 1.65 -26.61
CA PRO A 82 3.42 1.82 -25.47
C PRO A 82 2.82 3.23 -25.52
N GLU A 83 1.50 3.32 -25.68
CA GLU A 83 0.79 4.60 -25.65
C GLU A 83 1.12 5.30 -24.33
N VAL A 84 1.93 6.36 -24.40
CA VAL A 84 2.33 7.17 -23.26
C VAL A 84 1.08 7.91 -22.75
N ARG A 85 0.37 7.30 -21.80
CA ARG A 85 -0.79 7.92 -21.16
C ARG A 85 -0.31 8.91 -20.11
N ILE A 86 -0.48 10.20 -20.37
CA ILE A 86 -0.21 11.29 -19.42
C ILE A 86 -1.31 11.29 -18.36
N ILE A 87 -1.04 10.72 -17.19
CA ILE A 87 -1.94 10.79 -16.03
C ILE A 87 -1.71 12.14 -15.34
N ARG A 88 -2.73 13.00 -15.34
CA ARG A 88 -2.67 14.32 -14.69
C ARG A 88 -2.93 14.17 -13.19
N THR A 89 -1.89 14.26 -12.36
CA THR A 89 -2.02 14.32 -10.90
C THR A 89 -2.60 15.68 -10.49
N PRO A 90 -3.52 15.77 -9.51
CA PRO A 90 -4.05 17.04 -9.02
C PRO A 90 -2.93 17.96 -8.52
N ARG A 91 -3.04 19.24 -8.86
CA ARG A 91 -2.06 20.29 -8.58
C ARG A 91 -1.81 20.40 -7.07
N TYR A 92 -0.61 20.03 -6.62
CA TYR A 92 -0.15 20.38 -5.28
C TYR A 92 0.13 21.89 -5.22
N SER A 93 -0.31 22.53 -4.14
CA SER A 93 0.06 23.91 -3.82
C SER A 93 1.58 24.01 -3.77
N VAL A 94 2.18 24.70 -4.75
CA VAL A 94 3.63 24.89 -4.86
C VAL A 94 4.08 25.87 -3.77
N LYS A 95 4.30 25.35 -2.56
CA LYS A 95 4.87 26.15 -1.47
C LYS A 95 6.31 26.53 -1.83
N PRO A 96 6.76 27.75 -1.54
CA PRO A 96 8.17 28.09 -1.63
C PRO A 96 8.95 27.23 -0.63
N LEU A 97 9.96 26.53 -1.11
CA LEU A 97 10.80 25.60 -0.36
C LEU A 97 12.26 25.79 -0.81
N THR A 98 13.19 25.57 0.10
CA THR A 98 14.61 25.47 -0.29
C THR A 98 14.88 24.10 -0.95
N PRO A 99 15.95 23.97 -1.77
CA PRO A 99 16.34 22.69 -2.36
C PRO A 99 16.58 21.59 -1.33
N ASP A 100 17.15 21.95 -0.18
CA ASP A 100 17.43 21.02 0.92
C ASP A 100 16.14 20.56 1.63
N GLU A 101 15.20 21.46 1.87
CA GLU A 101 13.88 21.11 2.41
C GLU A 101 13.09 20.22 1.44
N ALA A 102 13.17 20.52 0.14
CA ALA A 102 12.59 19.69 -0.91
C ALA A 102 13.22 18.29 -0.95
N ALA A 103 14.53 18.17 -0.71
CA ALA A 103 15.23 16.89 -0.63
C ALA A 103 14.75 16.03 0.54
N GLU A 104 14.59 16.61 1.72
CA GLU A 104 14.03 15.90 2.86
C GLU A 104 12.59 15.42 2.62
N LEU A 105 11.75 16.27 2.02
CA LEU A 105 10.37 15.92 1.70
C LEU A 105 10.28 14.79 0.67
N LEU A 106 11.14 14.83 -0.35
CA LEU A 106 11.22 13.78 -1.36
C LEU A 106 11.73 12.45 -0.78
N LEU A 107 12.59 12.48 0.23
CA LEU A 107 13.04 11.28 0.96
C LEU A 107 11.96 10.73 1.90
N LYS A 108 11.17 11.61 2.55
CA LYS A 108 10.04 11.26 3.41
C LYS A 108 8.81 10.80 2.62
N SER A 109 8.65 11.25 1.37
CA SER A 109 7.57 10.82 0.48
C SER A 109 7.95 9.56 -0.33
N SER A 110 6.94 8.75 -0.65
CA SER A 110 7.05 7.65 -1.61
C SER A 110 7.16 8.13 -3.07
N ASP A 111 7.06 9.44 -3.31
CA ASP A 111 7.12 10.02 -4.66
C ASP A 111 8.54 9.94 -5.26
N HIS A 112 8.59 9.88 -6.60
CA HIS A 112 9.82 9.84 -7.38
C HIS A 112 10.35 11.22 -7.79
N PHE A 113 9.47 12.22 -7.81
CA PHE A 113 9.80 13.62 -8.09
C PHE A 113 8.94 14.55 -7.25
N LEU A 114 9.48 15.73 -6.93
CA LEU A 114 8.81 16.79 -6.20
C LEU A 114 8.97 18.09 -6.99
N VAL A 115 7.86 18.75 -7.29
CA VAL A 115 7.86 20.08 -7.92
C VAL A 115 7.66 21.12 -6.82
N PHE A 116 8.57 22.07 -6.73
CA PHE A 116 8.54 23.13 -5.73
C PHE A 116 8.95 24.47 -6.34
N ARG A 117 8.68 25.57 -5.63
CA ARG A 117 9.20 26.89 -6.01
C ARG A 117 10.44 27.12 -5.16
N ASN A 118 11.60 27.21 -5.77
CA ASN A 118 12.84 27.47 -5.07
C ASN A 118 12.75 28.86 -4.42
N SER A 119 12.85 28.93 -3.10
CA SER A 119 12.78 30.19 -2.34
C SER A 119 13.95 31.13 -2.61
N GLU A 120 15.09 30.61 -3.09
CA GLU A 120 16.29 31.42 -3.37
C GLU A 120 16.22 32.09 -4.73
N THR A 121 15.75 31.36 -5.74
CA THR A 121 15.68 31.84 -7.13
C THR A 121 14.29 32.28 -7.55
N ASP A 122 13.29 32.04 -6.71
CA ASP A 122 11.87 32.27 -6.93
C ASP A 122 11.28 31.55 -8.17
N ARG A 123 12.02 30.55 -8.69
CA ARG A 123 11.67 29.76 -9.88
C ARG A 123 11.08 28.41 -9.51
N VAL A 124 10.33 27.83 -10.44
CA VAL A 124 9.84 26.45 -10.28
C VAL A 124 10.99 25.49 -10.53
N ALA A 125 11.31 24.65 -9.56
CA ALA A 125 12.32 23.61 -9.66
C ALA A 125 11.68 22.23 -9.47
N VAL A 126 12.29 21.21 -10.08
CA VAL A 126 11.87 19.81 -9.97
C VAL A 126 13.02 19.01 -9.39
N LEU A 127 12.80 18.42 -8.22
CA LEU A 127 13.72 17.48 -7.61
C LEU A 127 13.28 16.05 -7.91
N TYR A 128 14.19 15.16 -8.28
CA TYR A 128 13.86 13.76 -8.59
C TYR A 128 14.92 12.78 -8.08
N LYS A 129 14.50 11.55 -7.79
CA LYS A 129 15.40 10.45 -7.39
C LYS A 129 16.04 9.86 -8.65
N ARG A 130 17.37 9.84 -8.70
CA ARG A 130 18.12 9.18 -9.78
C ARG A 130 18.31 7.69 -9.49
N SER A 131 18.60 6.91 -10.52
CA SER A 131 18.87 5.47 -10.42
C SER A 131 20.18 5.15 -9.67
N ASP A 132 21.07 6.12 -9.53
CA ASP A 132 22.33 6.03 -8.80
C ASP A 132 22.17 6.30 -7.28
N GLY A 133 20.94 6.57 -6.82
CA GLY A 133 20.66 6.86 -5.41
C GLY A 133 20.89 8.32 -5.01
N HIS A 134 21.36 9.17 -5.92
CA HIS A 134 21.49 10.60 -5.71
C HIS A 134 20.23 11.36 -6.08
N LEU A 135 20.14 12.63 -5.65
CA LEU A 135 19.05 13.53 -5.99
C LEU A 135 19.48 14.44 -7.14
N GLY A 136 18.63 14.53 -8.16
CA GLY A 136 18.81 15.47 -9.28
C GLY A 136 17.88 16.66 -9.13
N LEU A 137 18.41 17.87 -9.30
CA LEU A 137 17.65 19.12 -9.35
C LEU A 137 17.57 19.59 -10.81
N ILE A 138 16.36 19.87 -11.29
CA ILE A 138 16.09 20.46 -12.60
C ILE A 138 15.50 21.85 -12.39
N GLU A 139 16.17 22.86 -12.92
CA GLU A 139 15.71 24.25 -12.93
C GLU A 139 15.54 24.74 -14.39
N PRO A 140 14.46 25.47 -14.72
CA PRO A 140 14.24 26.12 -16.00
C PRO A 140 14.85 27.53 -16.11
#